data_AF-A0A1Y0RCY2-F1
#
_entry.id   AF-A0A1Y0RCY2-F1
#
_cell.length_a   1.000
_cell.length_b   1.000
_cell.length_c   1.000
_cell.angle_alpha   90.00
_cell.angle_beta   90.00
_cell.angle_gamma   90.00
#
_symmetry.space_group_name_H-M   'P 1'
#
loop_
_entity.id
_entity.type
_entity.pdbx_description
1 polymer ?
#
loop_
_entity_poly.entity_id
_entity_poly.type
_entity_poly.pdbx_seq_one_letter_code
_entity_poly.pdbx_strand_id
1 'polypeptide(L)'
;MEDNKPKDIHQAVNPGDVISEQPQTIEEKAQQLAVDAPDITGDHIQVPTYFVVEEPDGEKKALHHVKDAEEISDTIRQARVDEEGNRVWW
;
A
#
# COMPACT_ATOMS: atom_id res chain seq x y z
N MET A 1 -26.20 -1.29 30.01
CA MET A 1 -24.84 -0.97 29.51
C MET A 1 -24.66 -1.89 28.33
N GLU A 2 -24.86 -1.38 27.12
CA GLU A 2 -24.70 -2.17 25.90
C GLU A 2 -23.21 -2.53 25.75
N ASP A 3 -22.92 -3.82 25.74
CA ASP A 3 -21.61 -4.38 25.45
C ASP A 3 -21.21 -4.01 24.02
N ASN A 4 -20.57 -2.86 23.89
CA ASN A 4 -20.03 -2.33 22.64
C ASN A 4 -18.67 -3.01 22.33
N LYS A 5 -18.64 -4.35 22.38
CA LYS A 5 -17.49 -5.10 21.89
C LYS A 5 -17.61 -5.21 20.38
N PRO A 6 -16.62 -4.74 19.59
CA PRO A 6 -16.65 -4.94 18.16
C PRO A 6 -16.80 -6.43 17.88
N LYS A 7 -17.78 -6.79 17.04
CA LYS A 7 -17.95 -8.16 16.57
C LYS A 7 -16.62 -8.60 16.00
N ASP A 8 -16.08 -9.70 16.51
CA ASP A 8 -14.91 -10.37 15.96
C ASP A 8 -15.32 -11.00 14.63
N ILE A 9 -15.44 -10.16 13.60
CA ILE A 9 -15.55 -10.59 12.23
C ILE A 9 -14.19 -11.16 11.89
N HIS A 10 -14.10 -12.47 11.72
CA HIS A 10 -12.95 -13.14 11.13
C HIS A 10 -12.77 -12.61 9.69
N GLN A 11 -12.15 -11.43 9.59
CA GLN A 11 -11.73 -10.84 8.33
C GLN A 11 -10.67 -11.77 7.77
N ALA A 12 -10.87 -12.22 6.53
CA ALA A 12 -9.87 -12.99 5.80
C ALA A 12 -8.65 -12.13 5.37
N VAL A 13 -8.61 -10.87 5.81
CA VAL A 13 -7.60 -9.86 5.47
C VAL A 13 -6.82 -9.47 6.72
N ASN A 14 -5.56 -9.08 6.58
CA ASN A 14 -4.80 -8.61 7.72
C ASN A 14 -5.39 -7.27 8.18
N PRO A 15 -5.37 -6.96 9.49
CA PRO A 15 -5.85 -5.66 9.97
C PRO A 15 -5.16 -4.46 9.29
N GLY A 16 -3.89 -4.59 8.90
CA GLY A 16 -3.14 -3.56 8.18
C GLY A 16 -3.58 -3.33 6.72
N ASP A 17 -4.34 -4.26 6.14
CA ASP A 17 -4.92 -4.17 4.79
C ASP A 17 -6.26 -3.41 4.79
N VAL A 18 -6.79 -3.07 5.96
CA VAL A 18 -8.06 -2.37 6.07
C VAL A 18 -7.83 -0.89 5.79
N ILE A 19 -8.52 -0.37 4.78
CA ILE A 19 -8.50 1.07 4.46
C ILE A 19 -9.32 1.83 5.50
N SER A 20 -8.71 2.85 6.09
CA SER A 20 -9.40 3.76 7.01
C SER A 20 -10.56 4.47 6.31
N GLU A 21 -11.70 4.61 7.00
CA GLU A 21 -12.81 5.44 6.53
C GLU A 21 -12.50 6.94 6.65
N GLN A 22 -11.51 7.30 7.47
CA GLN A 22 -11.07 8.68 7.63
C GLN A 22 -10.10 9.08 6.51
N PRO A 23 -10.19 10.31 5.97
CA PRO A 23 -9.21 10.81 5.02
C PRO A 23 -7.80 10.82 5.66
N GLN A 24 -6.82 10.33 4.91
CA GLN A 24 -5.41 10.32 5.31
C GLN A 24 -4.57 11.01 4.23
N THR A 25 -3.51 11.69 4.67
CA THR A 25 -2.48 12.26 3.81
C THR A 25 -1.62 11.17 3.14
N ILE A 26 -0.85 11.55 2.13
CA ILE A 26 0.06 10.62 1.44
C ILE A 26 1.16 10.15 2.40
N GLU A 27 1.67 11.05 3.22
CA GLU A 27 2.72 10.79 4.21
C GLU A 27 2.25 9.78 5.26
N GLU A 28 1.00 9.89 5.72
CA GLU A 28 0.41 8.93 6.66
C GLU A 28 0.22 7.56 6.00
N LYS A 29 -0.28 7.52 4.76
CA LYS A 29 -0.45 6.25 4.01
C LYS A 29 0.89 5.58 3.71
N ALA A 30 1.94 6.35 3.47
CA ALA A 30 3.29 5.84 3.21
C ALA A 30 3.92 5.10 4.41
N GLN A 31 3.46 5.41 5.63
CA GLN A 31 3.94 4.76 6.86
C GLN A 31 3.10 3.55 7.26
N GLN A 32 1.99 3.28 6.58
CA GLN A 32 1.08 2.21 6.93
C GLN A 32 1.62 0.83 6.51
N LEU A 33 1.58 -0.11 7.44
CA LEU A 33 2.04 -1.49 7.23
C LEU A 33 0.85 -2.46 7.20
N ALA A 34 0.83 -3.30 6.17
CA ALA A 34 -0.08 -4.42 5.97
C ALA A 34 0.27 -5.57 6.92
N VAL A 35 1.57 -5.85 7.03
CA VAL A 35 2.14 -6.88 7.89
C VAL A 35 3.36 -6.31 8.60
N ASP A 36 3.43 -6.53 9.91
CA ASP A 36 4.58 -6.24 10.77
C ASP A 36 4.69 -7.41 11.76
N ALA A 37 5.36 -8.48 11.33
CA ALA A 37 5.41 -9.74 12.06
C ALA A 37 6.68 -10.55 11.77
N PRO A 38 7.11 -11.42 12.70
CA PRO A 38 8.18 -12.36 12.45
C PRO A 38 7.76 -13.44 11.44
N ASP A 39 8.66 -13.75 10.51
CA ASP A 39 8.56 -14.90 9.62
C ASP A 39 8.99 -16.19 10.32
N ILE A 40 8.60 -17.33 9.75
CA ILE A 40 8.98 -18.65 10.23
C ILE A 40 10.50 -18.88 10.28
N THR A 41 11.27 -18.10 9.51
CA THR A 41 12.74 -18.13 9.51
C THR A 41 13.39 -17.32 10.65
N GLY A 42 12.60 -16.53 11.39
CA GLY A 42 13.07 -15.67 12.47
C GLY A 42 13.39 -14.23 12.05
N ASP A 43 13.26 -13.90 10.76
CA ASP A 43 13.35 -12.53 10.27
C ASP A 43 12.07 -11.74 10.60
N HIS A 44 12.17 -10.41 10.74
CA HIS A 44 11.01 -9.54 10.91
C HIS A 44 10.62 -8.95 9.56
N ILE A 45 9.43 -9.30 9.06
CA ILE A 45 8.94 -8.82 7.78
C ILE A 45 8.01 -7.62 8.00
N GLN A 46 8.30 -6.53 7.28
CA GLN A 46 7.44 -5.37 7.15
C GLN A 46 6.97 -5.24 5.71
N VAL A 47 5.65 -5.27 5.52
CA VAL A 47 5.02 -5.12 4.20
C VAL A 47 4.21 -3.83 4.22
N PRO A 48 4.51 -2.83 3.37
CA PRO A 48 3.71 -1.62 3.25
C PRO A 48 2.30 -1.89 2.71
N THR A 49 1.30 -1.15 3.21
CA THR A 49 -0.08 -1.21 2.68
C THR A 49 -0.20 -0.45 1.36
N TYR A 50 0.54 0.65 1.22
CA TYR A 50 0.47 1.56 0.07
C TYR A 50 1.82 1.69 -0.64
N PHE A 51 1.76 1.77 -1.97
CA PHE A 51 2.87 2.14 -2.83
C PHE A 51 2.77 3.62 -3.19
N VAL A 52 3.77 4.40 -2.84
CA VAL A 52 3.83 5.82 -3.24
C VAL A 52 4.47 5.93 -4.61
N VAL A 53 3.74 6.49 -5.56
CA VAL A 53 4.20 6.73 -6.93
C VAL A 53 4.18 8.23 -7.20
N GLU A 54 5.13 8.67 -8.01
CA GLU A 54 5.21 10.04 -8.54
C GLU A 54 4.95 9.95 -10.05
N GLU A 55 3.90 10.63 -10.49
CA GLU A 55 3.47 10.71 -11.89
C GLU A 55 4.31 11.75 -12.65
N PRO A 56 4.32 11.71 -13.99
CA PRO A 56 5.18 12.60 -14.79
C PRO A 56 4.85 14.10 -14.65
N ASP A 57 3.66 14.45 -14.15
CA ASP A 57 3.27 15.81 -13.81
C ASP A 57 3.74 16.27 -12.41
N GLY A 58 4.38 15.37 -11.65
CA GLY A 58 4.86 15.59 -10.29
C GLY A 58 3.79 15.31 -9.22
N GLU A 59 2.60 14.85 -9.58
CA GLU A 59 1.60 14.42 -8.60
C GLU A 59 2.05 13.13 -7.90
N LYS A 60 1.86 13.08 -6.57
CA LYS A 60 2.13 11.89 -5.78
C LYS A 60 0.82 11.18 -5.46
N LYS A 61 0.79 9.87 -5.67
CA LYS A 61 -0.34 9.01 -5.34
C LYS A 61 0.10 7.89 -4.40
N ALA A 62 -0.75 7.53 -3.45
CA ALA A 62 -0.55 6.37 -2.59
C ALA A 62 -1.54 5.28 -3.00
N LEU A 63 -1.04 4.26 -3.72
CA LEU A 63 -1.82 3.17 -4.30
C LEU A 63 -1.86 1.97 -3.36
N HIS A 64 -3.05 1.50 -3.00
CA HIS A 64 -3.22 0.36 -2.12
C HIS A 64 -2.87 -0.95 -2.84
N HIS A 65 -1.99 -1.75 -2.25
CA HIS A 65 -1.43 -2.94 -2.91
C HIS A 65 -2.48 -3.96 -3.43
N VAL A 66 -3.60 -4.15 -2.72
CA VAL A 66 -4.72 -4.99 -3.20
C VAL A 66 -5.70 -4.25 -4.10
N LYS A 67 -6.26 -3.10 -3.67
CA LYS A 67 -7.36 -2.45 -4.39
C LYS A 67 -6.93 -1.83 -5.72
N ASP A 68 -5.71 -1.31 -5.76
CA ASP A 68 -5.21 -0.52 -6.89
C ASP A 68 -4.20 -1.33 -7.72
N ALA A 69 -4.29 -2.67 -7.68
CA ALA A 69 -3.34 -3.56 -8.36
C ALA A 69 -3.27 -3.33 -9.88
N GLU A 70 -4.40 -2.98 -10.51
CA GLU A 70 -4.45 -2.62 -11.93
C GLU A 70 -3.69 -1.32 -12.20
N GLU A 71 -3.95 -0.27 -11.40
CA GLU A 71 -3.26 1.02 -11.51
C GLU A 71 -1.76 0.87 -11.24
N ILE A 72 -1.36 0.09 -10.22
CA ILE A 72 0.04 -0.23 -9.96
C ILE A 72 0.68 -0.92 -11.16
N SER A 73 -0.01 -1.89 -11.76
CA SER A 73 0.47 -2.59 -12.96
C SER A 73 0.60 -1.63 -14.14
N ASP A 74 -0.35 -0.72 -14.32
CA ASP A 74 -0.34 0.32 -15.34
C ASP A 74 0.83 1.29 -15.12
N THR A 75 1.02 1.79 -13.89
CA THR A 75 2.14 2.66 -13.51
C THR A 75 3.48 1.99 -13.79
N ILE A 76 3.65 0.70 -13.43
CA ILE A 76 4.89 -0.04 -13.71
C ILE A 76 5.09 -0.20 -15.23
N ARG A 77 4.02 -0.46 -16.00
CA ARG A 77 4.10 -0.59 -17.46
C ARG A 77 4.44 0.73 -18.16
N GLN A 78 3.99 1.86 -17.62
CA GLN A 78 4.27 3.21 -18.11
C GLN A 78 5.64 3.72 -17.68
N ALA A 79 6.08 3.36 -16.47
CA ALA A 79 7.40 3.68 -15.92
C ALA A 79 8.51 2.81 -16.53
N ARG A 80 8.55 2.72 -17.87
CA ARG A 80 9.67 2.11 -18.59
C ARG A 80 10.94 2.88 -18.25
N VAL A 81 12.03 2.15 -18.15
CA VAL A 81 13.36 2.73 -17.95
C VAL A 81 14.16 2.69 -19.24
N ASP A 82 15.02 3.68 -19.45
CA ASP A 82 16.04 3.62 -20.50
C ASP A 82 17.17 2.64 -20.12
N GLU A 83 18.16 2.52 -21.01
CA GLU A 83 19.33 1.66 -20.79
C GLU A 83 20.19 2.08 -19.59
N GLU A 84 20.04 3.32 -19.11
CA GLU A 84 20.73 3.88 -17.95
C GLU A 84 19.92 3.71 -16.65
N GLY A 85 18.70 3.17 -16.74
CA GLY A 85 17.81 2.94 -15.59
C GLY A 85 17.00 4.17 -15.17
N ASN A 86 17.01 5.25 -15.97
CA ASN A 86 16.17 6.42 -15.69
C ASN A 86 14.73 6.14 -16.13
N ARG A 87 13.76 6.61 -15.34
CA ARG A 87 12.34 6.55 -15.75
C ARG A 87 12.11 7.43 -16.97
N VAL A 88 11.46 6.88 -17.97
CA VAL A 88 11.11 7.61 -19.19
C VAL A 88 9.63 7.46 -19.49
N TRP A 89 9.03 8.57 -19.88
CA TRP A 89 7.62 8.71 -20.19
C TRP A 89 7.52 9.09 -21.68
N TRP A 90 7.17 8.14 -22.56
CA TRP A 90 6.96 8.37 -24.00
C TRP A 90 5.68 7.71 -24.49
#